data_AF-A0A0A9WLH4-F1
#
_entry.id   AF-A0A0A9WLH4-F1
#
_cell.length_a   1.000
_cell.length_b   1.000
_cell.length_c   1.000
_cell.angle_alpha   90.00
_cell.angle_beta   90.00
_cell.angle_gamma   90.00
#
_symmetry.space_group_name_H-M   'P 1'
#
loop_
_entity.id
_entity.type
_entity.pdbx_description
1 polymer ?
#
loop_
_entity_poly.entity_id
_entity_poly.type
_entity_poly.pdbx_seq_one_letter_code
_entity_poly.pdbx_strand_id
1 'polypeptide(L)'
;VLRETRFLPYFPLVSLVIMLRCFLVVLCAMCAQGRLLRDVVPVLYRLNLNLSSGLDDPSNSYTGSVNISLNVIRNTQNFVIHASGLHIVSTSLIYHFGTSLQLEIPHNKTVGEDSVTISFESIQMGNYTLVVDFEGKFGSNLEGFYKSSYVSNKTRRWMASSHFETQGARKAFPCFDEPAMRAKLALRMTL
;
A
#
# COMPACT_ATOMS: atom_id res chain seq x y z
N VAL A 1 -68.19 -43.08 24.12
CA VAL A 1 -67.73 -42.76 25.49
C VAL A 1 -66.22 -42.96 25.53
N LEU A 2 -65.49 -41.84 25.53
CA LEU A 2 -64.15 -41.56 26.09
C LEU A 2 -63.07 -42.66 26.11
N ARG A 3 -61.97 -42.40 25.37
CA ARG A 3 -60.56 -42.26 25.85
C ARG A 3 -59.64 -42.30 24.61
N GLU A 4 -59.23 -41.17 24.07
CA GLU A 4 -57.97 -40.49 24.43
C GLU A 4 -56.82 -41.42 24.82
N THR A 5 -55.96 -41.75 23.85
CA THR A 5 -54.54 -42.03 24.10
C THR A 5 -53.71 -41.21 23.12
N ARG A 6 -52.88 -40.35 23.71
CA ARG A 6 -52.06 -39.31 23.10
C ARG A 6 -51.01 -39.93 22.16
N PHE A 7 -51.06 -39.59 20.88
CA PHE A 7 -49.88 -39.64 20.02
C PHE A 7 -49.19 -38.28 20.11
N LEU A 8 -48.00 -38.26 20.70
CA LEU A 8 -47.07 -37.13 20.61
C LEU A 8 -46.71 -36.93 19.13
N PRO A 9 -46.93 -35.73 18.54
CA PRO A 9 -46.44 -35.46 17.21
C PRO A 9 -44.94 -35.16 17.28
N TYR A 10 -44.14 -36.07 16.72
CA TYR A 10 -42.80 -35.75 16.23
C TYR A 10 -42.96 -34.68 15.13
N PHE A 11 -42.75 -33.41 15.47
CA PHE A 11 -42.64 -32.28 14.55
C PHE A 11 -41.32 -31.55 14.83
N PRO A 12 -40.71 -30.89 13.82
CA PRO A 12 -39.43 -31.32 13.30
C PRO A 12 -38.32 -30.34 13.70
N LEU A 13 -37.21 -30.88 14.21
CA LEU A 13 -35.92 -30.19 14.34
C LEU A 13 -35.33 -29.74 12.99
N VAL A 14 -35.97 -30.07 11.87
CA VAL A 14 -35.51 -29.73 10.52
C VAL A 14 -35.76 -28.26 10.16
N SER A 15 -36.72 -27.57 10.82
CA SER A 15 -37.03 -26.18 10.46
C SER A 15 -36.05 -25.15 11.06
N LEU A 16 -35.29 -25.50 12.11
CA LEU A 16 -34.33 -24.60 12.75
C LEU A 16 -32.97 -24.57 12.02
N VAL A 17 -32.63 -25.65 11.31
CA VAL A 17 -31.33 -25.77 10.60
C VAL A 17 -31.32 -24.95 9.29
N ILE A 18 -32.47 -24.70 8.68
CA ILE A 18 -32.56 -23.96 7.41
C ILE A 18 -32.47 -22.44 7.64
N MET A 19 -32.98 -21.92 8.77
CA MET A 19 -32.83 -20.50 9.12
C MET A 19 -31.38 -20.13 9.49
N LEU A 20 -30.58 -21.09 9.99
CA LEU A 20 -29.18 -20.87 10.32
C LEU A 20 -28.23 -20.97 9.12
N ARG A 21 -28.69 -21.56 8.00
CA ARG A 21 -27.91 -21.61 6.75
C ARG A 21 -28.13 -20.40 5.85
N CYS A 22 -29.25 -19.68 5.98
CA CYS A 22 -29.45 -18.41 5.27
C CYS A 22 -28.76 -17.22 5.94
N PHE A 23 -28.52 -17.25 7.25
CA PHE A 23 -27.78 -16.18 7.94
C PHE A 23 -26.27 -16.19 7.62
N LEU A 24 -25.70 -17.36 7.29
CA LEU A 24 -24.27 -17.45 6.93
C LEU A 24 -23.97 -17.00 5.49
N VAL A 25 -24.93 -17.13 4.57
CA VAL A 25 -24.77 -16.65 3.19
C VAL A 25 -24.87 -15.12 3.13
N VAL A 26 -25.64 -14.49 4.02
CA VAL A 26 -25.78 -13.02 4.09
C VAL A 26 -24.52 -12.34 4.68
N LEU A 27 -23.75 -13.02 5.53
CA LEU A 27 -22.44 -12.49 5.98
C LEU A 27 -21.32 -12.62 4.94
N CYS A 28 -21.46 -13.48 3.94
CA CYS A 28 -20.45 -13.63 2.88
C CYS A 28 -20.54 -12.52 1.81
N ALA A 29 -21.63 -11.74 1.79
CA ALA A 29 -21.81 -10.62 0.86
C ALA A 29 -21.29 -9.27 1.39
N MET A 30 -20.87 -9.19 2.67
CA MET A 30 -20.33 -7.95 3.26
C MET A 30 -18.80 -7.93 3.38
N CYS A 31 -18.12 -9.01 2.99
CA CYS A 31 -16.64 -9.03 2.91
C CYS A 31 -16.11 -8.59 1.53
N ALA A 32 -16.98 -8.45 0.52
CA ALA A 32 -16.58 -8.14 -0.86
C ALA A 32 -16.60 -6.66 -1.22
N GLN A 33 -16.92 -5.76 -0.28
CA GLN A 33 -17.10 -4.32 -0.56
C GLN A 33 -15.87 -3.45 -0.22
N GLY A 34 -14.68 -4.06 -0.20
CA GLY A 34 -13.41 -3.37 0.06
C GLY A 34 -12.24 -3.79 -0.86
N ARG A 35 -12.49 -4.58 -1.91
CA ARG A 35 -11.46 -4.97 -2.88
C ARG A 35 -11.65 -4.17 -4.17
N LEU A 36 -10.85 -3.12 -4.29
CA LEU A 36 -10.88 -2.05 -5.29
C LEU A 36 -11.10 -2.49 -6.74
N LEU A 37 -11.96 -1.75 -7.43
CA LEU A 37 -11.82 -1.49 -8.86
C LEU A 37 -10.43 -0.88 -9.07
N ARG A 38 -9.55 -1.62 -9.76
CA ARG A 38 -8.12 -1.26 -9.91
C ARG A 38 -7.95 -0.27 -11.06
N ASP A 39 -8.49 0.93 -10.89
CA ASP A 39 -8.48 1.95 -11.94
C ASP A 39 -7.06 2.44 -12.23
N VAL A 40 -6.15 2.33 -11.26
CA VAL A 40 -4.72 2.65 -11.39
C VAL A 40 -3.91 1.45 -10.89
N VAL A 41 -3.01 0.94 -11.73
CA VAL A 41 -2.19 -0.24 -11.44
C VAL A 41 -0.70 0.09 -11.54
N PRO A 42 0.11 -0.19 -10.50
CA PRO A 42 1.57 -0.02 -10.59
C PRO A 42 2.20 -1.11 -11.43
N VAL A 43 3.18 -0.74 -12.25
CA VAL A 43 3.92 -1.63 -13.15
C VAL A 43 5.38 -1.77 -12.74
N LEU A 44 6.02 -0.66 -12.39
CA LEU A 44 7.44 -0.61 -12.03
C LEU A 44 7.70 0.51 -11.03
N TYR A 45 8.40 0.17 -9.95
CA TYR A 45 9.00 1.09 -9.02
C TYR A 45 10.48 1.27 -9.37
N ARG A 46 10.91 2.50 -9.59
CA ARG A 46 12.34 2.86 -9.54
C ARG A 46 12.57 3.64 -8.26
N LEU A 47 13.11 2.96 -7.27
CA LEU A 47 13.36 3.50 -5.94
C LEU A 47 14.83 3.88 -5.81
N ASN A 48 15.08 5.14 -5.47
CA ASN A 48 16.40 5.69 -5.20
C ASN A 48 16.45 6.11 -3.74
N LEU A 49 17.30 5.48 -2.94
CA LEU A 49 17.53 5.86 -1.54
C LEU A 49 18.90 6.55 -1.42
N ASN A 50 18.91 7.70 -0.77
CA ASN A 50 20.11 8.48 -0.51
C ASN A 50 20.46 8.43 0.97
N LEU A 51 21.63 7.86 1.26
CA LEU A 51 22.21 7.64 2.58
C LEU A 51 23.53 8.41 2.76
N SER A 52 23.78 9.43 1.92
CA SER A 52 25.06 10.17 1.91
C SER A 52 25.36 10.96 3.18
N SER A 53 24.39 11.11 4.09
CA SER A 53 24.62 11.63 5.44
C SER A 53 25.43 10.65 6.32
N GLY A 54 25.52 9.37 5.94
CA GLY A 54 26.14 8.33 6.74
C GLY A 54 25.15 7.67 7.71
N LEU A 55 25.36 6.39 7.99
CA LEU A 55 24.49 5.62 8.89
C LEU A 55 24.73 5.95 10.37
N ASP A 56 25.87 6.55 10.70
CA ASP A 56 26.24 7.03 12.03
C ASP A 56 25.71 8.45 12.33
N ASP A 57 25.05 9.09 11.36
CA ASP A 57 24.49 10.41 11.53
C ASP A 57 23.41 10.47 12.65
N PRO A 58 23.46 11.48 13.54
CA PRO A 58 22.52 11.61 14.65
C PRO A 58 21.08 11.92 14.21
N SER A 59 20.84 12.46 13.00
CA SER A 59 19.47 12.75 12.55
C SER A 59 18.66 11.48 12.30
N ASN A 60 19.34 10.34 12.07
CA ASN A 60 18.73 9.06 11.76
C ASN A 60 17.73 9.14 10.58
N SER A 61 18.01 10.03 9.64
CA SER A 61 17.16 10.31 8.49
C SER A 61 17.81 9.81 7.19
N TYR A 62 16.97 9.60 6.19
CA TYR A 62 17.37 9.35 4.82
C TYR A 62 16.41 10.07 3.88
N THR A 63 16.87 10.35 2.68
CA THR A 63 16.03 10.91 1.62
C THR A 63 15.86 9.90 0.51
N GLY A 64 14.77 10.03 -0.24
CA GLY A 64 14.46 9.11 -1.31
C GLY A 64 13.62 9.74 -2.40
N SER A 65 13.73 9.15 -3.58
CA SER A 65 12.87 9.46 -4.71
C SER A 65 12.35 8.15 -5.30
N VAL A 66 11.04 8.07 -5.49
CA VAL A 66 10.39 6.90 -6.08
C VAL A 66 9.63 7.31 -7.34
N ASN A 67 9.97 6.67 -8.45
CA ASN A 67 9.25 6.80 -9.71
C ASN A 67 8.40 5.55 -9.93
N ILE A 68 7.09 5.70 -9.80
CA ILE A 68 6.11 4.63 -9.97
C ILE A 68 5.52 4.75 -11.36
N SER A 69 5.83 3.80 -12.24
CA SER A 69 5.13 3.66 -13.52
C SER A 69 3.76 3.05 -13.26
N LEU A 70 2.72 3.75 -13.74
CA LEU A 70 1.31 3.45 -13.53
C LEU A 70 0.64 3.18 -14.87
N ASN A 71 -0.31 2.25 -14.86
CA ASN A 71 -1.27 2.05 -15.93
C ASN A 71 -2.67 2.40 -15.42
N VAL A 72 -3.28 3.42 -16.01
CA VAL A 72 -4.63 3.87 -15.70
C VAL A 72 -5.61 3.14 -16.63
N ILE A 73 -6.40 2.25 -16.04
CA ILE A 73 -7.33 1.35 -16.75
C ILE A 73 -8.68 2.03 -16.97
N ARG A 74 -9.05 2.98 -16.12
CA ARG A 74 -10.29 3.76 -16.24
C ARG A 74 -10.03 5.20 -15.89
N ASN A 75 -10.77 6.10 -16.54
CA ASN A 75 -10.73 7.51 -16.19
C ASN A 75 -11.11 7.65 -14.72
N THR A 76 -10.27 8.36 -13.98
CA THR A 76 -10.45 8.61 -12.54
C THR A 76 -10.14 10.09 -12.27
N GLN A 77 -10.40 10.53 -11.05
CA GLN A 77 -10.11 11.88 -10.54
C GLN A 77 -9.11 11.86 -9.38
N ASN A 78 -8.85 10.68 -8.83
CA ASN A 78 -7.85 10.52 -7.79
C ASN A 78 -7.37 9.06 -7.72
N PHE A 79 -6.24 8.87 -7.05
CA PHE A 79 -5.83 7.58 -6.52
C PHE A 79 -5.02 7.79 -5.23
N VAL A 80 -4.86 6.71 -4.49
CA VAL A 80 -4.20 6.73 -3.17
C VAL A 80 -2.95 5.87 -3.19
N ILE A 81 -1.88 6.36 -2.60
CA ILE A 81 -0.69 5.57 -2.24
C ILE A 81 -0.54 5.52 -0.72
N HIS A 82 0.11 4.49 -0.20
CA HIS A 82 0.39 4.31 1.21
C HIS A 82 1.74 4.91 1.57
N ALA A 83 1.78 5.70 2.63
CA ALA A 83 3.00 6.27 3.20
C ALA A 83 2.76 6.54 4.68
N SER A 84 3.56 5.94 5.56
CA SER A 84 3.40 6.02 7.01
C SER A 84 4.70 6.55 7.64
N GLY A 85 4.61 7.65 8.39
CA GLY A 85 5.80 8.27 9.01
C GLY A 85 6.82 8.85 8.03
N LEU A 86 6.42 9.13 6.79
CA LEU A 86 7.24 9.74 5.75
C LEU A 86 6.84 11.20 5.52
N HIS A 87 7.82 12.08 5.35
CA HIS A 87 7.57 13.46 4.94
C HIS A 87 7.60 13.56 3.41
N ILE A 88 6.47 13.89 2.78
CA ILE A 88 6.36 14.00 1.32
C ILE A 88 6.77 15.40 0.84
N VAL A 89 7.98 15.51 0.31
CA VAL A 89 8.56 16.77 -0.17
C VAL A 89 7.84 17.26 -1.41
N SER A 90 7.81 16.43 -2.47
CA SER A 90 7.26 16.79 -3.77
C SER A 90 6.48 15.62 -4.38
N THR A 91 5.56 15.94 -5.28
CA THR A 91 4.89 14.96 -6.14
C THR A 91 4.77 15.55 -7.54
N SER A 92 5.06 14.75 -8.56
CA SER A 92 4.83 15.08 -9.98
C SER A 92 4.15 13.91 -10.68
N LEU A 93 3.10 14.18 -11.43
CA LEU A 93 2.38 13.17 -12.21
C LEU A 93 2.63 13.43 -13.68
N ILE A 94 3.28 12.50 -14.37
CA ILE A 94 3.70 12.66 -15.76
C ILE A 94 2.90 11.69 -16.63
N TYR A 95 2.14 12.22 -17.58
CA TYR A 95 1.48 11.43 -18.62
C TYR A 95 2.43 11.14 -19.77
N HIS A 96 2.42 9.90 -20.27
CA HIS A 96 3.21 9.47 -21.43
C HIS A 96 2.31 9.25 -22.64
N PHE A 97 2.48 10.08 -23.66
CA PHE A 97 1.81 9.94 -24.94
C PHE A 97 2.77 9.35 -25.98
N GLY A 98 2.62 8.06 -26.27
CA GLY A 98 3.56 7.33 -27.13
C GLY A 98 4.95 7.20 -26.49
N THR A 99 6.01 7.26 -27.29
CA THR A 99 7.39 7.01 -26.85
C THR A 99 8.16 8.26 -26.42
N SER A 100 7.74 9.46 -26.83
CA SER A 100 8.57 10.67 -26.70
C SER A 100 7.87 11.89 -26.10
N LEU A 101 6.54 11.92 -26.04
CA LEU A 101 5.82 13.06 -25.50
C LEU A 101 5.43 12.81 -24.04
N GLN A 102 5.84 13.73 -23.18
CA GLN A 102 5.53 13.72 -21.75
C GLN A 102 4.86 15.03 -21.36
N LEU A 103 3.80 14.94 -20.56
CA LEU A 103 3.08 16.09 -20.03
C LEU A 103 2.95 15.95 -18.53
N GLU A 104 3.38 16.98 -17.80
CA GLU A 104 3.10 17.05 -16.36
C GLU A 104 1.64 17.45 -16.14
N ILE A 105 0.94 16.65 -15.34
CA ILE A 105 -0.46 16.82 -15.01
C ILE A 105 -0.56 17.60 -13.69
N PRO A 106 -1.23 18.77 -13.69
CA PRO A 106 -1.55 19.48 -12.47
C PRO A 106 -2.36 18.59 -11.53
N HIS A 107 -1.93 18.52 -10.29
CA HIS A 107 -2.58 17.71 -9.26
C HIS A 107 -2.38 18.35 -7.90
N ASN A 108 -3.24 18.00 -6.97
CA ASN A 108 -3.13 18.31 -5.56
C ASN A 108 -2.74 17.03 -4.80
N LYS A 109 -1.97 17.18 -3.73
CA LYS A 109 -1.67 16.11 -2.78
C LYS A 109 -2.35 16.39 -1.45
N THR A 110 -2.96 15.36 -0.87
CA THR A 110 -3.48 15.39 0.50
C THR A 110 -2.78 14.29 1.29
N VAL A 111 -2.00 14.68 2.29
CA VAL A 111 -1.26 13.75 3.15
C VAL A 111 -2.12 13.42 4.36
N GLY A 112 -2.53 12.17 4.47
CA GLY A 112 -3.16 11.59 5.66
C GLY A 112 -2.11 10.92 6.56
N GLU A 113 -2.59 10.15 7.53
CA GLU A 113 -1.72 9.48 8.51
C GLU A 113 -0.87 8.36 7.89
N ASP A 114 -1.51 7.48 7.11
CA ASP A 114 -0.87 6.32 6.46
C ASP A 114 -1.02 6.31 4.92
N SER A 115 -1.51 7.40 4.36
CA SER A 115 -1.87 7.49 2.95
C SER A 115 -1.66 8.88 2.37
N VAL A 116 -1.34 8.95 1.09
CA VAL A 116 -1.28 10.18 0.31
C VAL A 116 -2.25 10.05 -0.84
N THR A 117 -3.23 10.94 -0.88
CA THR A 117 -4.20 11.02 -1.98
C THR A 117 -3.68 11.99 -3.02
N ILE A 118 -3.60 11.54 -4.26
CA ILE A 118 -3.25 12.36 -5.43
C ILE A 118 -4.55 12.63 -6.18
N SER A 119 -4.94 13.90 -6.24
CA SER A 119 -6.21 14.35 -6.82
C SER A 119 -5.97 15.31 -7.99
N PHE A 120 -6.79 15.21 -9.03
CA PHE A 120 -6.70 15.99 -10.26
C PHE A 120 -8.11 16.17 -10.85
N GLU A 121 -8.26 17.05 -11.84
CA GLU A 121 -9.58 17.30 -12.44
C GLU A 121 -10.16 16.03 -13.09
N SER A 122 -9.36 15.39 -13.94
CA SER A 122 -9.59 14.07 -14.51
C SER A 122 -8.34 13.60 -15.23
N ILE A 123 -8.00 12.32 -15.14
CA ILE A 123 -7.00 11.71 -16.02
C ILE A 123 -7.66 10.66 -16.90
N GLN A 124 -7.14 10.53 -18.12
CA GLN A 124 -7.59 9.54 -19.08
C GLN A 124 -6.89 8.21 -18.86
N MET A 125 -7.43 7.16 -19.46
CA MET A 125 -6.74 5.88 -19.58
C MET A 125 -5.38 6.06 -20.26
N GLY A 126 -4.35 5.40 -19.73
CA GLY A 126 -3.02 5.46 -20.32
C GLY A 126 -1.89 5.24 -19.32
N ASN A 127 -0.67 5.51 -19.77
CA ASN A 127 0.55 5.29 -18.99
C ASN A 127 1.00 6.58 -18.31
N TYR A 128 1.29 6.47 -17.02
CA TYR A 128 1.73 7.59 -16.20
C TYR A 128 2.98 7.22 -15.42
N THR A 129 3.73 8.22 -14.99
CA THR A 129 4.74 8.08 -13.94
C THR A 129 4.38 9.02 -12.81
N LEU A 130 4.19 8.49 -11.61
CA LEU A 130 4.19 9.30 -10.39
C LEU A 130 5.62 9.36 -9.86
N VAL A 131 6.14 10.57 -9.72
CA VAL A 131 7.41 10.86 -9.05
C VAL A 131 7.09 11.38 -7.66
N VAL A 132 7.70 10.81 -6.64
CA VAL A 132 7.53 11.25 -5.25
C VAL A 132 8.91 11.38 -4.60
N ASP A 133 9.24 12.59 -4.17
CA ASP A 133 10.40 12.82 -3.30
C ASP A 133 9.95 12.86 -1.85
N PHE A 134 10.67 12.14 -1.00
CA PHE A 134 10.30 11.95 0.38
C PHE A 134 11.51 11.91 1.31
N GLU A 135 11.27 12.20 2.57
CA GLU A 135 12.22 12.03 3.66
C GLU A 135 11.65 11.01 4.65
N GLY A 136 12.50 10.09 5.08
CA GLY A 136 12.16 9.05 6.04
C GLY A 136 13.14 9.04 7.21
N LYS A 137 12.72 8.43 8.32
CA LYS A 137 13.60 8.09 9.43
C LYS A 137 13.81 6.60 9.46
N PHE A 138 15.00 6.14 9.80
CA PHE A 138 15.23 4.71 9.97
C PHE A 138 14.33 4.19 11.09
N GLY A 139 13.59 3.12 10.78
CA GLY A 139 12.72 2.44 11.71
C GLY A 139 13.49 1.90 12.92
N SER A 140 12.79 1.80 14.04
CA SER A 140 13.19 1.00 15.19
C SER A 140 12.60 -0.41 15.07
N ASN A 141 13.09 -1.35 15.89
CA ASN A 141 12.47 -2.67 16.07
C ASN A 141 12.39 -3.57 14.83
N LEU A 142 13.33 -3.45 13.89
CA LEU A 142 13.44 -4.31 12.71
C LEU A 142 12.23 -4.21 11.75
N GLU A 143 11.52 -3.09 11.72
CA GLU A 143 10.41 -2.85 10.80
C GLU A 143 10.76 -1.79 9.75
N GLY A 144 10.24 -1.97 8.54
CA GLY A 144 10.42 -1.01 7.45
C GLY A 144 11.86 -0.94 7.00
N PHE A 145 12.39 0.27 6.83
CA PHE A 145 13.81 0.49 6.54
C PHE A 145 14.51 0.96 7.81
N TYR A 146 15.38 0.12 8.38
CA TYR A 146 15.97 0.32 9.69
C TYR A 146 17.49 0.23 9.64
N LYS A 147 18.15 0.72 10.69
CA LYS A 147 19.60 0.56 10.87
C LYS A 147 19.91 -0.24 12.13
N SER A 148 20.95 -1.06 12.08
CA SER A 148 21.49 -1.78 13.22
C SER A 148 23.00 -1.55 13.31
N SER A 149 23.59 -1.84 14.47
CA SER A 149 25.03 -1.71 14.67
C SER A 149 25.62 -3.00 15.21
N TYR A 150 26.87 -3.26 14.83
CA TYR A 150 27.67 -4.38 15.32
C TYR A 150 29.08 -3.90 15.65
N VAL A 151 29.77 -4.64 16.52
CA VAL A 151 31.15 -4.34 16.88
C VAL A 151 32.08 -5.27 16.09
N SER A 152 33.00 -4.68 15.34
CA SER A 152 34.04 -5.40 14.61
C SER A 152 35.38 -4.76 14.94
N ASN A 153 36.35 -5.54 15.40
CA ASN A 153 37.69 -5.05 15.77
C ASN A 153 37.68 -3.85 16.74
N LYS A 154 36.81 -3.90 17.77
CA LYS A 154 36.59 -2.80 18.74
C LYS A 154 36.02 -1.50 18.14
N THR A 155 35.66 -1.49 16.86
CA THR A 155 34.99 -0.36 16.20
C THR A 155 33.52 -0.70 15.98
N ARG A 156 32.63 0.23 16.35
CA ARG A 156 31.20 0.13 16.03
C ARG A 156 31.02 0.41 14.54
N ARG A 157 30.31 -0.49 13.84
CA ARG A 157 29.92 -0.34 12.44
C ARG A 157 28.41 -0.35 12.34
N TRP A 158 27.87 0.42 11.41
CA TRP A 158 26.44 0.51 11.15
C TRP A 158 26.09 -0.22 9.86
N MET A 159 24.90 -0.79 9.81
CA MET A 159 24.31 -1.39 8.62
C MET A 159 22.85 -0.97 8.51
N ALA A 160 22.40 -0.75 7.28
CA ALA A 160 20.98 -0.54 6.96
C ALA A 160 20.39 -1.85 6.44
N SER A 161 19.13 -2.12 6.76
CA SER A 161 18.41 -3.31 6.35
C SER A 161 16.92 -3.00 6.21
N SER A 162 16.20 -3.84 5.48
CA SER A 162 14.76 -3.69 5.29
C SER A 162 14.00 -4.95 5.71
N HIS A 163 12.84 -4.75 6.30
CA HIS A 163 11.86 -5.79 6.61
C HIS A 163 10.46 -5.26 6.33
N PHE A 164 9.85 -5.76 5.25
CA PHE A 164 8.60 -5.20 4.72
C PHE A 164 7.36 -6.04 5.00
N GLU A 165 7.48 -7.21 5.61
CA GLU A 165 6.33 -8.01 6.01
C GLU A 165 5.68 -7.44 7.29
N THR A 166 4.35 -7.36 7.42
CA THR A 166 3.30 -7.49 6.38
C THR A 166 2.90 -6.14 5.74
N GLN A 167 3.30 -5.01 6.34
CA GLN A 167 3.01 -3.64 5.87
C GLN A 167 4.21 -2.69 6.11
N GLY A 168 5.43 -3.23 6.14
CA GLY A 168 6.63 -2.42 6.42
C GLY A 168 7.05 -1.54 5.23
N ALA A 169 6.59 -1.86 4.01
CA ALA A 169 6.97 -1.12 2.80
C ALA A 169 6.53 0.35 2.86
N ARG A 170 5.30 0.64 3.32
CA ARG A 170 4.77 2.02 3.44
C ARG A 170 5.52 2.89 4.43
N LYS A 171 6.30 2.29 5.35
CA LYS A 171 7.17 2.99 6.30
C LYS A 171 8.55 3.35 5.71
N ALA A 172 8.90 2.74 4.59
CA ALA A 172 10.20 2.91 3.93
C ALA A 172 10.13 3.82 2.70
N PHE A 173 9.04 3.73 1.93
CA PHE A 173 8.81 4.59 0.77
C PHE A 173 7.31 4.61 0.42
N PRO A 174 6.81 5.67 -0.25
CA PRO A 174 5.43 5.74 -0.70
C PRO A 174 5.13 4.65 -1.75
N CYS A 175 4.11 3.82 -1.53
CA CYS A 175 3.84 2.66 -2.41
C CYS A 175 2.37 2.21 -2.43
N PHE A 176 2.02 1.35 -3.39
CA PHE A 176 0.70 0.71 -3.44
C PHE A 176 0.76 -0.58 -2.62
N ASP A 177 0.62 -0.47 -1.31
CA ASP A 177 0.78 -1.56 -0.36
C ASP A 177 -0.48 -2.45 -0.23
N GLU A 178 -0.88 -3.06 -1.36
CA GLU A 178 -1.96 -4.05 -1.42
C GLU A 178 -1.47 -5.36 -2.06
N PRO A 179 -1.82 -6.55 -1.51
CA PRO A 179 -1.34 -7.84 -2.03
C PRO A 179 -1.68 -8.11 -3.51
N ALA A 180 -2.73 -7.43 -3.99
CA ALA A 180 -3.25 -7.49 -5.34
C ALA A 180 -2.42 -6.70 -6.36
N MET A 181 -1.59 -5.74 -5.93
CA MET A 181 -0.90 -4.77 -6.77
C MET A 181 0.59 -5.10 -6.90
N ARG A 182 0.89 -6.21 -7.59
CA ARG A 182 2.27 -6.62 -7.86
C ARG A 182 2.91 -5.76 -8.94
N ALA A 183 4.14 -5.31 -8.70
CA ALA A 183 4.95 -4.56 -9.64
C ALA A 183 6.43 -4.97 -9.55
N LYS A 184 7.22 -4.61 -10.57
CA LYS A 184 8.68 -4.79 -10.54
C LYS A 184 9.31 -3.70 -9.66
N LEU A 185 10.44 -4.00 -9.03
CA LEU A 185 11.23 -3.05 -8.25
C LEU A 185 12.66 -2.98 -8.79
N ALA A 186 13.09 -1.78 -9.17
CA ALA A 186 14.47 -1.43 -9.43
C ALA A 186 14.95 -0.53 -8.29
N LEU A 187 15.85 -1.07 -7.45
CA LEU A 187 16.39 -0.37 -6.29
C LEU A 187 17.79 0.15 -6.60
N ARG A 188 18.04 1.41 -6.27
CA ARG A 188 19.36 2.02 -6.25
C ARG A 188 19.58 2.69 -4.89
N MET A 189 20.78 2.54 -4.36
CA MET A 189 21.21 3.14 -3.10
C MET A 189 22.48 3.94 -3.34
N THR A 190 22.49 5.18 -2.86
CA THR A 190 23.65 6.06 -2.83
C THR A 190 24.12 6.15 -1.39
N LEU A 191 25.40 5.83 -1.14
CA LEU A 191 26.06 5.87 0.16
C LEU A 191 26.97 7.08 0.26
#